data_AF-A0A132MN10-F1
#
_entry.id   AF-A0A132MN10-F1
#
_cell.length_a   1.000
_cell.length_b   1.000
_cell.length_c   1.000
_cell.angle_alpha   90.00
_cell.angle_beta   90.00
_cell.angle_gamma   90.00
#
_symmetry.space_group_name_H-M   'P 1'
#
loop_
_entity.id
_entity.type
_entity.pdbx_description
1 polymer ?
#
loop_
_entity_poly.entity_id
_entity_poly.type
_entity_poly.pdbx_seq_one_letter_code
_entity_poly.pdbx_strand_id
1 'polypeptide(L)'
;MITREEAQRFAEQWVARGAPPGAALRAAVHEFDLGYVVWPQDPPGAPPLLGAGRGVIDKETGELSVFPSVPVDVVVEQYRQRRAQNPPPPRTFDPAAELRRDLRRKAAPATVAHLTVGGRLLRVRSKKGDGELNHHPLVREFLEALPVEYRERGYDRCAEAVALSDALHEEDARRRAAGLPPITLEEARTGFFRGANVVTYRVREPGDPVGGQDGPPCLSCLLLLRHFGFELSLPQEG
;
A
#
# COMPACT_ATOMS: atom_id res chain seq x y z
N MET A 1 -0.70 -6.72 -15.02
CA MET A 1 0.20 -5.58 -15.33
C MET A 1 -0.63 -4.35 -15.66
N ILE A 2 -0.16 -3.17 -15.24
CA ILE A 2 -0.76 -1.86 -15.54
C ILE A 2 -0.53 -1.51 -17.01
N THR A 3 -1.60 -1.12 -17.69
CA THR A 3 -1.56 -0.65 -19.09
C THR A 3 -1.17 0.84 -19.17
N ARG A 4 -0.68 1.28 -20.34
CA ARG A 4 -0.32 2.68 -20.58
C ARG A 4 -1.50 3.63 -20.38
N GLU A 5 -2.70 3.21 -20.76
CA GLU A 5 -3.94 3.99 -20.58
C GLU A 5 -4.30 4.14 -19.09
N GLU A 6 -4.17 3.07 -18.30
CA GLU A 6 -4.37 3.13 -16.84
C GLU A 6 -3.32 4.03 -16.16
N ALA A 7 -2.06 3.92 -16.59
CA ALA A 7 -0.98 4.77 -16.10
C ALA A 7 -1.23 6.26 -16.41
N GLN A 8 -1.71 6.59 -17.62
CA GLN A 8 -2.08 7.95 -18.01
C GLN A 8 -3.18 8.52 -17.11
N ARG A 9 -4.27 7.76 -16.89
CA ARG A 9 -5.37 8.23 -16.01
C ARG A 9 -4.91 8.41 -14.57
N PHE A 10 -4.06 7.52 -14.06
CA PHE A 10 -3.52 7.65 -12.71
C PHE A 10 -2.60 8.86 -12.59
N ALA A 11 -1.74 9.09 -13.60
CA ALA A 11 -0.87 10.25 -13.67
C ALA A 11 -1.66 11.56 -13.66
N GLU A 12 -2.75 11.64 -14.42
CA GLU A 12 -3.65 12.80 -14.44
C GLU A 12 -4.26 13.08 -13.07
N GLN A 13 -4.75 12.04 -12.37
CA GLN A 13 -5.28 12.20 -11.02
C GLN A 13 -4.20 12.63 -10.02
N TRP A 14 -2.99 12.06 -10.11
CA TRP A 14 -1.88 12.41 -9.24
C TRP A 14 -1.45 13.87 -9.42
N VAL A 15 -1.29 14.31 -10.67
CA VAL A 15 -0.97 15.70 -11.02
C VAL A 15 -2.08 16.65 -10.57
N ALA A 16 -3.35 16.30 -10.80
CA ALA A 16 -4.48 17.14 -10.40
C ALA A 16 -4.58 17.32 -8.87
N ARG A 17 -4.23 16.30 -8.08
CA ARG A 17 -4.21 16.40 -6.60
C ARG A 17 -3.09 17.31 -6.08
N GLY A 18 -1.98 17.41 -6.80
CA GLY A 18 -0.86 18.30 -6.45
C GLY A 18 -0.97 19.70 -7.08
N ALA A 19 -1.95 19.93 -7.96
CA ALA A 19 -2.08 21.19 -8.68
C ALA A 19 -2.59 22.32 -7.76
N PRO A 20 -2.11 23.56 -7.92
CA PRO A 20 -2.70 24.73 -7.27
C PRO A 20 -4.20 24.86 -7.59
N PRO A 21 -5.03 25.42 -6.69
CA PRO A 21 -6.43 25.67 -6.97
C PRO A 21 -6.62 26.45 -8.27
N GLY A 22 -7.45 25.92 -9.18
CA GLY A 22 -7.74 26.52 -10.48
C GLY A 22 -6.73 26.21 -11.59
N ALA A 23 -5.62 25.52 -11.32
CA ALA A 23 -4.67 25.09 -12.33
C ALA A 23 -5.07 23.73 -12.93
N ALA A 24 -5.30 23.69 -14.24
CA ALA A 24 -5.55 22.45 -14.99
C ALA A 24 -4.25 21.93 -15.59
N LEU A 25 -3.44 21.25 -14.77
CA LEU A 25 -2.19 20.62 -15.23
C LEU A 25 -2.48 19.27 -15.91
N ARG A 26 -1.82 19.02 -17.04
CA ARG A 26 -1.85 17.71 -17.71
C ARG A 26 -0.68 16.86 -17.25
N ALA A 27 -0.85 15.54 -17.24
CA ALA A 27 0.26 14.63 -16.98
C ALA A 27 0.94 14.21 -18.28
N ALA A 28 2.26 14.22 -18.30
CA ALA A 28 3.07 13.50 -19.28
C ALA A 28 3.46 12.13 -18.72
N VAL A 29 3.59 11.17 -19.62
CA VAL A 29 3.91 9.77 -19.31
C VAL A 29 4.95 9.26 -20.29
N HIS A 30 6.01 8.66 -19.76
CA HIS A 30 7.05 7.95 -20.49
C HIS A 30 7.08 6.48 -20.04
N GLU A 31 6.86 5.56 -20.97
CA GLU A 31 6.87 4.12 -20.69
C GLU A 31 8.29 3.54 -20.81
N PHE A 32 8.64 2.63 -19.90
CA PHE A 32 9.86 1.84 -19.95
C PHE A 32 9.57 0.38 -19.52
N ASP A 33 10.60 -0.46 -19.45
CA ASP A 33 10.50 -1.90 -19.20
C ASP A 33 9.82 -2.25 -17.86
N LEU A 34 10.07 -1.48 -16.80
CA LEU A 34 9.53 -1.77 -15.45
C LEU A 34 8.32 -0.92 -15.07
N GLY A 35 7.90 0.06 -15.88
CA GLY A 35 6.85 0.98 -15.48
C GLY A 35 6.66 2.20 -16.37
N TYR A 36 6.16 3.27 -15.73
CA TYR A 36 5.85 4.54 -16.38
C TYR A 36 6.38 5.70 -15.54
N VAL A 37 7.26 6.53 -16.10
CA VAL A 37 7.64 7.81 -15.49
C VAL A 37 6.55 8.83 -15.79
N VAL A 38 6.09 9.55 -14.77
CA VAL A 38 4.97 10.49 -14.85
C VAL A 38 5.33 11.83 -14.22
N TRP A 39 4.90 12.93 -14.83
CA TRP A 39 5.17 14.29 -14.34
C TRP A 39 4.11 15.29 -14.84
N PRO A 40 3.90 16.42 -14.15
CA PRO A 40 3.04 17.49 -14.66
C PRO A 40 3.72 18.15 -15.89
N GLN A 41 2.95 18.38 -16.94
CA GLN A 41 3.37 19.18 -18.09
C GLN A 41 3.34 20.65 -17.71
N ASP A 42 4.38 21.38 -18.10
CA ASP A 42 4.41 22.83 -17.97
C ASP A 42 3.28 23.45 -18.82
N PRO A 43 2.53 24.43 -18.30
CA PRO A 43 1.53 25.14 -19.09
C PRO A 43 2.20 25.84 -20.27
N PRO A 44 1.60 25.84 -21.47
CA PRO A 44 2.15 26.56 -22.61
C PRO A 44 2.35 28.04 -22.27
N GLY A 45 3.59 28.54 -22.38
CA GLY A 45 3.93 29.95 -22.13
C GLY A 45 4.04 30.35 -20.66
N ALA A 46 3.98 29.42 -19.70
CA ALA A 46 4.22 29.68 -18.29
C ALA A 46 5.65 29.24 -17.88
N PRO A 47 6.23 29.83 -16.81
CA PRO A 47 7.47 29.33 -16.25
C PRO A 47 7.30 27.90 -15.73
N PRO A 48 8.37 27.07 -15.79
CA PRO A 48 8.31 25.69 -15.30
C PRO A 48 7.89 25.62 -13.84
N LEU A 49 7.10 24.60 -13.50
CA LEU A 49 6.70 24.35 -12.12
C LEU A 49 7.91 23.91 -11.28
N LEU A 50 8.47 24.85 -10.53
CA LEU A 50 9.55 24.56 -9.59
C LEU A 50 9.05 23.60 -8.50
N GLY A 51 9.78 22.50 -8.28
CA GLY A 51 9.42 21.49 -7.29
C GLY A 51 8.42 20.44 -7.75
N ALA A 52 7.99 20.46 -9.02
CA ALA A 52 7.27 19.34 -9.61
C ALA A 52 8.19 18.11 -9.71
N GLY A 53 8.12 17.26 -8.68
CA GLY A 53 8.79 15.96 -8.68
C GLY A 53 8.27 15.05 -9.78
N ARG A 54 8.95 13.92 -9.97
CA ARG A 54 8.56 12.88 -10.92
C ARG A 54 8.02 11.68 -10.18
N GLY A 55 7.03 11.02 -10.76
CA GLY A 55 6.52 9.74 -10.29
C GLY A 55 7.04 8.60 -11.15
N VAL A 56 7.22 7.42 -10.57
CA VAL A 56 7.30 6.16 -11.32
C VAL A 56 6.13 5.29 -10.86
N ILE A 57 5.27 4.92 -11.81
CA ILE A 57 4.23 3.90 -11.60
C ILE A 57 4.81 2.56 -12.03
N ASP A 58 4.97 1.65 -11.08
CA ASP A 58 5.43 0.29 -11.33
C ASP A 58 4.41 -0.50 -12.19
N LYS A 59 4.86 -1.19 -13.23
CA LYS A 59 3.98 -1.93 -14.15
C LYS A 59 3.36 -3.18 -13.52
N GLU A 60 4.04 -3.77 -12.55
CA GLU A 60 3.60 -4.99 -11.85
C GLU A 60 2.81 -4.62 -10.61
N THR A 61 3.33 -3.69 -9.82
CA THR A 61 2.80 -3.37 -8.49
C THR A 61 1.88 -2.16 -8.46
N GLY A 62 1.81 -1.36 -9.52
CA GLY A 62 1.05 -0.10 -9.53
C GLY A 62 1.51 0.93 -8.49
N GLU A 63 2.59 0.66 -7.75
CA GLU A 63 3.13 1.54 -6.72
C GLU A 63 3.69 2.81 -7.36
N LEU A 64 3.39 3.96 -6.74
CA LEU A 64 3.92 5.24 -7.15
C LEU A 64 5.13 5.62 -6.28
N SER A 65 6.31 5.59 -6.87
CA SER A 65 7.53 6.12 -6.25
C SER A 65 7.77 7.56 -6.70
N VAL A 66 8.03 8.47 -5.75
CA VAL A 66 8.34 9.88 -6.06
C VAL A 66 9.86 10.10 -6.11
N PHE A 67 10.29 10.86 -7.11
CA PHE A 67 11.67 11.22 -7.39
C PHE A 67 11.80 12.75 -7.48
N PRO A 68 13.00 13.30 -7.21
CA PRO A 68 13.30 14.70 -7.52
C PRO A 68 13.08 15.01 -9.01
N SER A 69 13.06 16.30 -9.34
CA SER A 69 12.90 16.76 -10.73
C SER A 69 14.20 16.59 -11.53
N VAL A 70 14.63 15.34 -11.73
CA VAL A 70 15.81 14.95 -12.55
C VAL A 70 15.36 14.40 -13.92
N PRO A 71 16.22 14.37 -14.96
CA PRO A 71 15.85 13.86 -16.29
C PRO A 71 15.21 12.45 -16.30
N VAL A 72 14.44 12.12 -17.36
CA VAL A 72 13.62 10.87 -17.41
C VAL A 72 14.51 9.63 -17.35
N ASP A 73 15.57 9.66 -18.14
CA ASP A 73 16.61 8.63 -18.23
C ASP A 73 17.27 8.38 -16.87
N VAL A 74 17.56 9.43 -16.11
CA VAL A 74 18.11 9.31 -14.74
C VAL A 74 17.10 8.65 -13.80
N VAL A 75 15.82 9.02 -13.86
CA VAL A 75 14.77 8.36 -13.06
C VAL A 75 14.66 6.87 -13.42
N VAL A 76 14.68 6.54 -14.72
CA VAL A 76 14.62 5.16 -15.21
C VAL A 76 15.79 4.34 -14.68
N GLU A 77 17.01 4.86 -14.77
CA GLU A 77 18.21 4.17 -14.28
C GLU A 77 18.16 3.95 -12.76
N GLN A 78 17.86 4.99 -11.99
CA GLN A 78 17.72 4.89 -10.53
C GLN A 78 16.66 3.88 -10.12
N TYR A 79 15.53 3.86 -10.83
CA TYR A 79 14.45 2.93 -10.55
C TYR A 79 14.81 1.49 -10.90
N ARG A 80 15.50 1.24 -12.03
CA ARG A 80 16.02 -0.08 -12.40
C ARG A 80 16.98 -0.60 -11.33
N GLN A 81 17.93 0.23 -10.87
CA GLN A 81 18.86 -0.15 -9.81
C GLN A 81 18.12 -0.50 -8.51
N ARG A 82 17.15 0.33 -8.10
CA ARG A 82 16.33 0.08 -6.90
C ARG A 82 15.55 -1.22 -7.00
N ARG A 83 14.91 -1.48 -8.14
CA ARG A 83 14.13 -2.71 -8.42
C ARG A 83 15.00 -3.96 -8.51
N ALA A 84 16.20 -3.86 -9.07
CA ALA A 84 17.14 -4.97 -9.12
C ALA A 84 17.64 -5.37 -7.72
N GLN A 85 17.88 -4.37 -6.86
CA GLN A 85 18.27 -4.59 -5.47
C GLN A 85 17.11 -5.07 -4.59
N ASN A 86 15.89 -4.65 -4.91
CA ASN A 86 14.69 -4.92 -4.14
C ASN A 86 13.57 -5.40 -5.07
N PRO A 87 13.60 -6.66 -5.52
CA PRO A 87 12.51 -7.22 -6.31
C PRO A 87 11.22 -7.17 -5.48
N PRO A 88 10.06 -6.91 -6.11
CA PRO A 88 8.81 -6.78 -5.38
C PRO A 88 8.46 -8.13 -4.74
N PRO A 89 8.11 -8.15 -3.45
CA PRO A 89 7.61 -9.36 -2.84
C PRO A 89 6.22 -9.68 -3.38
N PRO A 90 5.75 -10.93 -3.22
CA PRO A 90 4.35 -11.25 -3.40
C PRO A 90 3.48 -10.27 -2.60
N ARG A 91 2.38 -9.80 -3.20
CA ARG A 91 1.41 -8.93 -2.53
C ARG A 91 0.19 -9.73 -2.15
N THR A 92 -0.48 -9.30 -1.08
CA THR A 92 -1.73 -9.90 -0.61
C THR A 92 -2.90 -9.64 -1.56
N PHE A 93 -2.86 -8.55 -2.32
CA PHE A 93 -3.91 -8.20 -3.27
C PHE A 93 -3.32 -7.80 -4.62
N ASP A 94 -4.03 -8.10 -5.72
CA ASP A 94 -3.64 -7.67 -7.07
C ASP A 94 -3.63 -6.14 -7.16
N PRO A 95 -2.45 -5.50 -7.24
CA PRO A 95 -2.38 -4.05 -7.26
C PRO A 95 -2.98 -3.45 -8.53
N ALA A 96 -3.00 -4.19 -9.64
CA ALA A 96 -3.65 -3.75 -10.86
C ALA A 96 -5.17 -3.71 -10.71
N ALA A 97 -5.76 -4.67 -9.99
CA ALA A 97 -7.18 -4.65 -9.66
C ALA A 97 -7.52 -3.50 -8.71
N GLU A 98 -6.66 -3.20 -7.72
CA GLU A 98 -6.81 -2.06 -6.83
C GLU A 98 -6.78 -0.74 -7.60
N LEU A 99 -5.78 -0.53 -8.44
CA LEU A 99 -5.66 0.68 -9.26
C LEU A 99 -6.89 0.87 -10.15
N ARG A 100 -7.29 -0.18 -10.90
CA ARG A 100 -8.47 -0.13 -11.77
C ARG A 100 -9.74 0.24 -11.01
N ARG A 101 -9.87 -0.20 -9.77
CA ARG A 101 -10.99 0.14 -8.91
C ARG A 101 -10.95 1.61 -8.49
N ASP A 102 -9.80 2.07 -8.02
CA ASP A 102 -9.60 3.46 -7.58
C ASP A 102 -9.82 4.46 -8.71
N LEU A 103 -9.50 4.09 -9.96
CA LEU A 103 -9.76 4.92 -11.13
C LEU A 103 -11.25 5.07 -11.48
N ARG A 104 -12.10 4.09 -11.11
CA ARG A 104 -13.51 4.02 -11.54
C ARG A 104 -14.52 4.41 -10.47
N ARG A 105 -14.17 4.25 -9.19
CA ARG A 105 -15.12 4.43 -8.09
C ARG A 105 -14.81 5.69 -7.28
N LYS A 106 -15.87 6.37 -6.86
CA LYS A 106 -15.77 7.41 -5.83
C LYS A 106 -15.16 6.81 -4.56
N ALA A 107 -14.36 7.60 -3.86
CA ALA A 107 -13.79 7.22 -2.58
C ALA A 107 -14.91 6.70 -1.67
N ALA A 108 -14.77 5.47 -1.19
CA ALA A 108 -15.72 4.84 -0.29
C ALA A 108 -15.11 4.72 1.10
N PRO A 109 -15.93 4.69 2.17
CA PRO A 109 -15.44 4.44 3.51
C PRO A 109 -14.52 3.21 3.59
N ALA A 110 -13.33 3.43 4.13
CA ALA A 110 -12.28 2.44 4.25
C ALA A 110 -11.57 2.58 5.60
N THR A 111 -10.67 1.66 5.89
CA THR A 111 -9.68 1.81 6.95
C THR A 111 -8.28 1.77 6.38
N VAL A 112 -7.33 2.39 7.09
CA VAL A 112 -5.90 2.32 6.81
C VAL A 112 -5.21 1.82 8.07
N ALA A 113 -4.45 0.74 7.95
CA ALA A 113 -3.56 0.26 8.99
C ALA A 113 -2.18 0.90 8.82
N HIS A 114 -1.68 1.49 9.89
CA HIS A 114 -0.31 1.95 10.06
C HIS A 114 0.44 0.90 10.88
N LEU A 115 1.15 0.01 10.20
CA LEU A 115 1.97 -1.03 10.82
C LEU A 115 3.42 -0.56 10.90
N THR A 116 3.94 -0.40 12.11
CA THR A 116 5.34 -0.03 12.34
C THR A 116 6.13 -1.27 12.78
N VAL A 117 7.13 -1.68 11.99
CA VAL A 117 7.97 -2.87 12.25
C VAL A 117 9.43 -2.48 12.06
N GLY A 118 10.27 -2.67 13.08
CA GLY A 118 11.70 -2.34 12.99
C GLY A 118 11.98 -0.89 12.60
N GLY A 119 11.13 0.06 13.05
CA GLY A 119 11.23 1.49 12.70
C GLY A 119 10.68 1.86 11.31
N ARG A 120 10.22 0.88 10.51
CA ARG A 120 9.60 1.11 9.20
C ARG A 120 8.09 1.14 9.31
N LEU A 121 7.47 2.17 8.72
CA LEU A 121 6.02 2.32 8.65
C LEU A 121 5.46 1.78 7.32
N LEU A 122 4.59 0.79 7.39
CA LEU A 122 3.74 0.33 6.30
C LEU A 122 2.35 0.95 6.45
N ARG A 123 1.81 1.50 5.36
CA ARG A 123 0.46 2.07 5.30
C ARG A 123 -0.37 1.28 4.31
N VAL A 124 -1.35 0.56 4.80
CA VAL A 124 -2.14 -0.38 3.99
C VAL A 124 -3.62 -0.07 4.14
N ARG A 125 -4.33 0.06 3.02
CA ARG A 125 -5.80 0.24 3.00
C ARG A 125 -6.51 -1.11 3.04
N SER A 126 -7.69 -1.12 3.67
CA SER A 126 -8.65 -2.22 3.55
C SER A 126 -8.98 -2.45 2.08
N LYS A 127 -9.03 -3.73 1.66
CA LYS A 127 -9.26 -4.08 0.25
C LYS A 127 -10.75 -4.20 -0.05
N LYS A 128 -11.10 -3.94 -1.31
CA LYS A 128 -12.49 -3.88 -1.77
C LYS A 128 -12.63 -4.62 -3.10
N GLY A 129 -13.79 -5.21 -3.33
CA GLY A 129 -14.07 -6.03 -4.52
C GLY A 129 -13.86 -7.52 -4.27
N ASP A 130 -14.10 -8.32 -5.29
CA ASP A 130 -14.22 -9.78 -5.17
C ASP A 130 -12.95 -10.53 -5.61
N GLY A 131 -11.86 -9.79 -5.89
CA GLY A 131 -10.57 -10.39 -6.26
C GLY A 131 -10.04 -11.26 -5.12
N GLU A 132 -9.47 -12.41 -5.48
CA GLU A 132 -8.86 -13.35 -4.55
C GLU A 132 -7.68 -12.70 -3.81
N LEU A 133 -7.53 -13.03 -2.52
CA LEU A 133 -6.43 -12.54 -1.69
C LEU A 133 -5.32 -13.59 -1.63
N ASN A 134 -4.11 -13.17 -1.97
CA ASN A 134 -2.90 -13.97 -1.81
C ASN A 134 -2.29 -13.75 -0.41
N HIS A 135 -3.05 -14.05 0.64
CA HIS A 135 -2.55 -13.95 2.02
C HIS A 135 -1.31 -14.81 2.23
N HIS A 136 -0.35 -14.28 2.96
CA HIS A 136 0.83 -14.99 3.43
C HIS A 136 0.40 -16.28 4.14
N PRO A 137 1.11 -17.41 3.96
CA PRO A 137 0.69 -18.71 4.52
C PRO A 137 0.31 -18.66 6.00
N LEU A 138 1.12 -18.01 6.84
CA LEU A 138 0.81 -17.86 8.28
C LEU A 138 -0.49 -17.09 8.57
N VAL A 139 -0.80 -16.06 7.78
CA VAL A 139 -2.06 -15.30 7.94
C VAL A 139 -3.23 -16.13 7.42
N ARG A 140 -3.07 -16.78 6.27
CA ARG A 140 -4.08 -17.67 5.67
C ARG A 140 -4.46 -18.79 6.64
N GLU A 141 -3.47 -19.49 7.20
CA GLU A 141 -3.67 -20.59 8.15
C GLU A 141 -4.50 -20.12 9.36
N PHE A 142 -4.18 -18.95 9.93
CA PHE A 142 -4.97 -18.37 11.00
C PHE A 142 -6.42 -18.07 10.57
N LEU A 143 -6.61 -17.42 9.43
CA LEU A 143 -7.94 -17.02 8.95
C LEU A 143 -8.82 -18.24 8.64
N GLU A 144 -8.25 -19.30 8.07
CA GLU A 144 -8.95 -20.56 7.80
C GLU A 144 -9.36 -21.28 9.09
N ALA A 145 -8.50 -21.25 10.11
CA ALA A 145 -8.75 -21.85 11.42
C ALA A 145 -9.67 -21.02 12.33
N LEU A 146 -9.90 -19.74 12.02
CA LEU A 146 -10.70 -18.84 12.86
C LEU A 146 -12.16 -19.35 12.95
N PRO A 147 -12.72 -19.60 14.16
CA PRO A 147 -14.12 -20.02 14.30
C PRO A 147 -15.12 -19.01 13.70
N VAL A 148 -16.24 -19.51 13.18
CA VAL A 148 -17.22 -18.71 12.41
C VAL A 148 -17.80 -17.56 13.23
N GLU A 149 -18.02 -17.78 14.53
CA GLU A 149 -18.47 -16.79 15.51
C GLU A 149 -17.51 -15.61 15.68
N TYR A 150 -16.25 -15.77 15.30
CA TYR A 150 -15.23 -14.72 15.35
C TYR A 150 -14.91 -14.15 13.96
N ARG A 151 -15.62 -14.56 12.90
CA ARG A 151 -15.44 -14.05 11.52
C ARG A 151 -16.33 -12.85 11.27
N GLU A 152 -15.74 -11.67 11.41
CA GLU A 152 -16.36 -10.41 11.02
C GLU A 152 -16.54 -10.32 9.51
N ARG A 153 -17.55 -9.60 9.03
CA ARG A 153 -17.77 -9.48 7.58
C ARG A 153 -16.56 -8.85 6.89
N GLY A 154 -15.95 -9.60 5.95
CA GLY A 154 -14.80 -9.14 5.18
C GLY A 154 -13.51 -9.05 6.00
N TYR A 155 -13.40 -9.80 7.10
CA TYR A 155 -12.24 -9.88 7.99
C TYR A 155 -10.91 -10.15 7.26
N ASP A 156 -10.93 -10.93 6.18
CA ASP A 156 -9.80 -11.22 5.33
C ASP A 156 -9.33 -10.00 4.51
N ARG A 157 -10.20 -9.00 4.31
CA ARG A 157 -9.93 -7.77 3.53
C ARG A 157 -9.63 -6.56 4.41
N CYS A 158 -9.66 -6.71 5.72
CA CYS A 158 -9.31 -5.65 6.66
C CYS A 158 -7.87 -5.15 6.44
N ALA A 159 -7.64 -3.88 6.75
CA ALA A 159 -6.35 -3.24 6.53
C ALA A 159 -5.22 -3.93 7.32
N GLU A 160 -5.54 -4.38 8.53
CA GLU A 160 -4.64 -5.04 9.47
C GLU A 160 -4.20 -6.42 8.96
N ALA A 161 -5.14 -7.24 8.49
CA ALA A 161 -4.84 -8.56 7.92
C ALA A 161 -3.93 -8.45 6.71
N VAL A 162 -4.22 -7.49 5.82
CA VAL A 162 -3.42 -7.23 4.63
C VAL A 162 -2.05 -6.64 5.02
N ALA A 163 -1.97 -5.76 6.01
CA ALA A 163 -0.70 -5.19 6.47
C ALA A 163 0.25 -6.26 7.03
N LEU A 164 -0.25 -7.16 7.88
CA LEU A 164 0.53 -8.27 8.40
C LEU A 164 0.99 -9.20 7.28
N SER A 165 0.08 -9.55 6.37
CA SER A 165 0.38 -10.42 5.24
C SER A 165 1.43 -9.82 4.30
N ASP A 166 1.30 -8.54 3.93
CA ASP A 166 2.29 -7.85 3.09
C ASP A 166 3.65 -7.73 3.80
N ALA A 167 3.68 -7.46 5.12
CA ALA A 167 4.92 -7.41 5.89
C ALA A 167 5.63 -8.76 5.96
N LEU A 168 4.87 -9.86 6.08
CA LEU A 168 5.42 -11.22 6.09
C LEU A 168 5.93 -11.66 4.71
N HIS A 169 5.21 -11.33 3.63
CA HIS A 169 5.72 -11.56 2.27
C HIS A 169 7.02 -10.79 1.98
N GLU A 170 7.10 -9.54 2.45
CA GLU A 170 8.32 -8.73 2.40
C GLU A 170 9.47 -9.39 3.18
N GLU A 171 9.18 -9.92 4.37
CA GLU A 171 10.17 -10.63 5.18
C GLU A 171 10.67 -11.91 4.52
N ASP A 172 9.75 -12.72 3.98
CA ASP A 172 10.10 -13.95 3.27
C ASP A 172 10.92 -13.68 2.01
N ALA A 173 10.62 -12.59 1.29
CA ALA A 173 11.44 -12.17 0.17
C ALA A 173 12.86 -11.81 0.59
N ARG A 174 13.01 -11.08 1.71
CA ARG A 174 14.32 -10.76 2.29
C ARG A 174 15.07 -12.01 2.74
N ARG A 175 14.41 -12.93 3.45
CA ARG A 175 14.98 -14.20 3.90
C ARG A 175 15.44 -15.06 2.72
N ARG A 176 14.62 -15.17 1.68
CA ARG A 176 14.97 -15.88 0.44
C ARG A 176 16.20 -15.30 -0.24
N ALA A 177 16.30 -13.97 -0.34
CA ALA A 177 17.48 -13.31 -0.89
C ALA A 177 18.76 -13.58 -0.07
N ALA A 178 18.61 -13.83 1.24
CA ALA A 178 19.69 -14.25 2.14
C ALA A 178 19.91 -15.78 2.20
N GLY A 179 19.18 -16.58 1.42
CA GLY A 179 19.28 -18.05 1.43
C GLY A 179 18.66 -18.71 2.66
N LEU A 180 17.81 -18.01 3.40
CA LEU A 180 17.10 -18.50 4.58
C LEU A 180 15.71 -19.07 4.21
N PRO A 181 15.18 -20.04 4.98
CA PRO A 181 13.81 -20.51 4.79
C PRO A 181 12.78 -19.42 5.13
N PRO A 182 11.52 -19.57 4.67
CA PRO A 182 10.40 -18.75 5.11
C PRO A 182 10.31 -18.59 6.63
N ILE A 183 9.80 -17.46 7.08
CA ILE A 183 9.63 -17.17 8.50
C ILE A 183 8.61 -18.11 9.13
N THR A 184 8.92 -18.64 10.30
CA THR A 184 7.99 -19.42 11.12
C THR A 184 7.12 -18.51 11.98
N LEU A 185 5.98 -19.02 12.47
CA LEU A 185 5.12 -18.27 13.39
C LEU A 185 5.86 -17.81 14.65
N GLU A 186 6.72 -18.66 15.21
CA GLU A 186 7.46 -18.33 16.43
C GLU A 186 8.49 -17.22 16.21
N GLU A 187 9.23 -17.26 15.08
CA GLU A 187 10.14 -16.18 14.69
C GLU A 187 9.37 -14.87 14.40
N ALA A 188 8.19 -14.98 13.79
CA ALA A 188 7.33 -13.82 13.52
C ALA A 188 6.93 -13.14 14.84
N ARG A 189 6.49 -13.91 15.84
CA ARG A 189 6.02 -13.41 17.14
C ARG A 189 7.13 -12.85 18.01
N THR A 190 8.22 -13.59 18.15
CA THR A 190 9.26 -13.29 19.16
C THR A 190 10.40 -12.43 18.62
N GLY A 191 10.55 -12.37 17.30
CA GLY A 191 11.58 -11.62 16.61
C GLY A 191 11.01 -10.51 15.73
N PHE A 192 10.39 -10.87 14.60
CA PHE A 192 10.05 -9.92 13.54
C PHE A 192 9.04 -8.84 13.97
N PHE A 193 7.96 -9.23 14.64
CA PHE A 193 6.94 -8.31 15.18
C PHE A 193 7.20 -7.89 16.61
N ARG A 194 8.37 -8.22 17.19
CA ARG A 194 8.70 -7.80 18.55
C ARG A 194 8.78 -6.27 18.62
N GLY A 195 7.95 -5.66 19.45
CA GLY A 195 7.86 -4.21 19.58
C GLY A 195 7.22 -3.51 18.37
N ALA A 196 6.61 -4.27 17.46
CA ALA A 196 5.81 -3.70 16.39
C ALA A 196 4.50 -3.13 16.93
N ASN A 197 3.96 -2.13 16.23
CA ASN A 197 2.70 -1.48 16.57
C ASN A 197 1.79 -1.37 15.34
N VAL A 198 0.47 -1.47 15.54
CA VAL A 198 -0.54 -1.25 14.50
C VAL A 198 -1.57 -0.25 15.00
N VAL A 199 -1.81 0.80 14.21
CA VAL A 199 -2.89 1.77 14.44
C VAL A 199 -3.81 1.79 13.22
N THR A 200 -5.11 1.66 13.43
CA THR A 200 -6.11 1.66 12.36
C THR A 200 -6.83 3.00 12.30
N TYR A 201 -6.75 3.68 11.17
CA TYR A 201 -7.42 4.95 10.91
C TYR A 201 -8.65 4.78 10.02
N ARG A 202 -9.69 5.56 10.27
CA ARG A 202 -10.90 5.60 9.44
C ARG A 202 -10.72 6.60 8.29
N VAL A 203 -10.84 6.12 7.05
CA VAL A 203 -10.90 6.98 5.87
C VAL A 203 -12.36 7.25 5.53
N ARG A 204 -12.74 8.52 5.53
CA ARG A 204 -14.11 9.00 5.32
C ARG A 204 -14.13 10.20 4.37
N GLU A 205 -15.34 10.60 4.00
CA GLU A 205 -15.56 11.78 3.18
C GLU A 205 -15.24 13.06 3.97
N PRO A 206 -14.84 14.15 3.30
CA PRO A 206 -14.61 15.43 3.97
C PRO A 206 -15.83 15.87 4.79
N GLY A 207 -15.61 16.23 6.05
CA GLY A 207 -16.67 16.65 6.98
C GLY A 207 -17.29 15.54 7.82
N ASP A 208 -16.93 14.27 7.58
CA ASP A 208 -17.32 13.17 8.47
C ASP A 208 -16.62 13.31 9.83
N PRO A 209 -17.36 13.27 10.97
CA PRO A 209 -16.80 13.54 12.29
C PRO A 209 -15.74 12.53 12.73
N VAL A 210 -15.76 11.30 12.20
CA VAL A 210 -14.77 10.25 12.54
C VAL A 210 -13.72 10.07 11.45
N GLY A 211 -13.73 10.91 10.41
CA GLY A 211 -12.71 10.90 9.36
C GLY A 211 -11.33 11.26 9.90
N GLY A 212 -10.34 10.41 9.62
CA GLY A 212 -8.96 10.60 10.08
C GLY A 212 -8.71 10.23 11.54
N GLN A 213 -9.75 9.87 12.30
CA GLN A 213 -9.60 9.35 13.65
C GLN A 213 -9.17 7.87 13.62
N ASP A 214 -8.42 7.46 14.64
CA ASP A 214 -8.11 6.06 14.88
C ASP A 214 -9.31 5.31 15.49
N GLY A 215 -9.29 4.00 15.39
CA GLY A 215 -10.32 3.14 15.93
C GLY A 215 -9.83 1.72 16.14
N PRO A 216 -10.54 0.94 16.97
CA PRO A 216 -10.16 -0.44 17.21
C PRO A 216 -10.28 -1.26 15.91
N PRO A 217 -9.36 -2.22 15.68
CA PRO A 217 -9.56 -3.27 14.70
C PRO A 217 -10.86 -4.05 14.96
N CYS A 218 -11.40 -4.69 13.92
CA CYS A 218 -12.52 -5.60 14.11
C CYS A 218 -12.10 -6.83 14.94
N LEU A 219 -13.06 -7.57 15.51
CA LEU A 219 -12.78 -8.70 16.40
C LEU A 219 -11.82 -9.73 15.78
N SER A 220 -12.03 -10.10 14.51
CA SER A 220 -11.14 -11.04 13.80
C SER A 220 -9.70 -10.52 13.69
N CYS A 221 -9.53 -9.21 13.45
CA CYS A 221 -8.22 -8.59 13.33
C CYS A 221 -7.54 -8.43 14.68
N LEU A 222 -8.29 -8.17 15.76
CA LEU A 222 -7.76 -8.20 17.12
C LEU A 222 -7.19 -9.59 17.45
N LEU A 223 -7.92 -10.66 17.14
CA LEU A 223 -7.45 -12.03 17.37
C LEU A 223 -6.23 -12.36 16.50
N LEU A 224 -6.20 -11.92 15.24
CA LEU A 224 -5.05 -12.08 14.35
C LEU A 224 -3.81 -11.35 14.91
N LEU A 225 -3.95 -10.08 15.31
CA LEU A 225 -2.85 -9.30 15.89
C LEU A 225 -2.33 -9.98 17.16
N ARG A 226 -3.22 -10.46 18.03
CA ARG A 226 -2.83 -11.21 19.23
C ARG A 226 -2.10 -12.51 18.89
N HIS A 227 -2.53 -13.22 17.85
CA HIS A 227 -1.88 -14.44 17.38
C HIS A 227 -0.43 -14.19 16.94
N PHE A 228 -0.15 -13.04 16.32
CA PHE A 228 1.18 -12.59 15.94
C PHE A 228 1.97 -11.88 17.04
N GLY A 229 1.47 -11.87 18.28
CA GLY A 229 2.21 -11.38 19.45
C GLY A 229 2.12 -9.88 19.69
N PHE A 230 1.20 -9.17 19.01
CA PHE A 230 0.97 -7.75 19.30
C PHE A 230 0.34 -7.57 20.68
N GLU A 231 0.81 -6.53 21.37
CA GLU A 231 0.17 -6.03 22.58
C GLU A 231 -0.95 -5.09 22.17
N LEU A 232 -2.19 -5.48 22.47
CA LEU A 232 -3.37 -4.67 22.18
C LEU A 232 -3.60 -3.77 23.38
N SER A 233 -3.36 -2.47 23.22
CA SER A 233 -3.90 -1.47 24.13
C SER A 233 -5.35 -1.21 23.73
N LEU A 234 -6.30 -1.37 24.66
CA LEU A 234 -7.65 -0.89 24.42
C LEU A 234 -7.59 0.63 24.21
N PRO A 235 -8.40 1.22 23.30
CA PRO A 235 -8.46 2.66 23.15
C PRO A 235 -8.75 3.29 24.51
N GLN A 236 -8.00 4.31 24.91
CA GLN A 236 -8.39 5.10 26.07
C GLN A 236 -9.71 5.78 25.74
N GLU A 237 -10.74 5.53 26.54
CA GLU A 237 -12.00 6.28 26.47
C GLU A 237 -11.66 7.75 26.72
N GLY A 238 -11.83 8.57 25.68
CA GLY A 238 -11.74 10.04 25.77
C GLY A 238 -13.08 10.64 26.14
#